data_AF-A0A2H6F5G0-F1
#
_entry.id   AF-A0A2H6F5G0-F1
#
_cell.length_a   1.000
_cell.length_b   1.000
_cell.length_c   1.000
_cell.angle_alpha   90.00
_cell.angle_beta   90.00
_cell.angle_gamma   90.00
#
_symmetry.space_group_name_H-M   'P 1'
#
loop_
_entity.id
_entity.type
_entity.pdbx_description
1 polymer ?
#
loop_
_entity_poly.entity_id
_entity_poly.type
_entity_poly.pdbx_seq_one_letter_code
_entity_poly.pdbx_strand_id
1 'polypeptide(L)' 'MVCDYYFGNARQRGSSHRIYKTPWQGDPRVNIQNNKGKAKAYQVKQVLMAIERLEVNYGTEK' A
#
# COMPACT_ATOMS: atom_id res chain seq x y z
N MET A 1 9.67 2.83 -3.74
CA MET A 1 8.40 2.52 -4.44
C MET A 1 7.31 3.41 -3.84
N VAL A 2 6.27 3.81 -4.58
CA VAL A 2 5.19 4.69 -4.04
C VAL A 2 4.65 4.19 -2.70
N CYS A 3 4.43 2.89 -2.56
CA CYS A 3 3.97 2.30 -1.30
C CYS A 3 4.95 2.43 -0.13
N ASP A 4 6.27 2.51 -0.37
CA ASP A 4 7.24 2.71 0.71
C ASP A 4 7.11 4.11 1.33
N TYR A 5 6.70 5.11 0.52
CA TYR A 5 6.48 6.48 0.97
C TYR A 5 5.22 6.58 1.86
N TYR A 6 4.10 6.00 1.41
CA TYR A 6 2.83 6.10 2.12
C TYR A 6 2.67 5.13 3.30
N PHE A 7 3.22 3.91 3.19
CA PHE A 7 2.99 2.84 4.16
C PHE A 7 4.26 2.39 4.89
N GLY A 8 5.40 3.02 4.62
CA GLY A 8 6.69 2.64 5.17
C GLY A 8 7.21 1.31 4.61
N ASN A 9 8.07 0.64 5.38
CA ASN A 9 8.79 -0.51 4.88
C ASN A 9 7.91 -1.76 4.73
N ALA A 10 7.94 -2.36 3.53
CA ALA A 10 7.31 -3.65 3.28
C ALA A 10 7.90 -4.74 4.20
N ARG A 11 7.05 -5.66 4.67
CA ARG A 11 7.44 -6.81 5.50
C ARG A 11 8.43 -7.74 4.78
N GLN A 12 8.35 -7.82 3.46
CA GLN A 12 9.26 -8.60 2.63
C GLN A 12 9.89 -7.70 1.57
N ARG A 13 11.23 -7.61 1.57
CA ARG A 13 12.00 -6.76 0.65
C ARG A 13 12.67 -7.55 -0.49
N GLY A 14 12.86 -8.86 -0.33
CA GLY A 14 13.63 -9.71 -1.25
C GLY A 14 12.82 -10.51 -2.28
N SER A 15 11.49 -10.42 -2.27
CA SER A 15 10.63 -11.19 -3.20
C SER A 15 9.91 -10.28 -4.19
N SER A 16 9.27 -10.90 -5.20
CA SER A 16 8.35 -10.22 -6.10
C SER A 16 7.12 -9.65 -5.40
N HIS A 17 6.87 -10.02 -4.14
CA HIS A 17 5.72 -9.60 -3.36
C HIS A 17 6.13 -8.64 -2.26
N ARG A 18 5.36 -7.56 -2.11
CA ARG A 18 5.55 -6.59 -1.04
C ARG A 18 4.24 -6.40 -0.31
N ILE A 19 4.28 -6.60 1.00
CA ILE A 19 3.14 -6.46 1.89
C ILE A 19 3.40 -5.30 2.83
N TYR A 20 2.48 -4.34 2.84
CA TYR A 20 2.55 -3.12 3.62
C TYR A 20 1.47 -3.12 4.70
N LYS A 21 1.82 -2.61 5.89
CA LYS A 21 0.87 -2.38 6.98
C LYS A 21 0.21 -1.02 6.78
N THR A 22 -1.04 -0.91 7.20
CA THR A 22 -1.81 0.33 7.20
C THR A 22 -2.11 0.74 8.65
N PRO A 23 -2.34 2.03 8.93
CA PRO A 23 -2.50 2.53 10.29
C PRO A 23 -3.90 2.34 10.89
N TRP A 24 -4.89 1.87 10.13
CA TRP A 24 -6.27 1.72 10.62
C TRP A 24 -6.58 0.30 11.15
N GLN A 25 -7.54 0.20 12.08
CA GLN A 25 -7.93 -1.07 12.72
C GLN A 25 -8.50 -2.09 11.72
N GLY A 26 -8.21 -3.38 12.00
CA GLY A 26 -8.61 -4.54 11.19
C GLY A 26 -7.41 -5.22 10.50
N ASP A 27 -7.66 -5.97 9.42
CA ASP A 27 -6.58 -6.48 8.53
C ASP A 27 -6.65 -5.92 7.09
N PRO A 28 -6.31 -4.65 6.85
CA PRO A 28 -6.30 -4.06 5.52
C PRO A 28 -4.86 -3.86 5.05
N ARG A 29 -4.15 -4.96 4.80
CA ARG A 29 -2.79 -4.90 4.24
C ARG A 29 -2.84 -4.55 2.76
N VAL A 30 -1.91 -3.71 2.33
CA VAL A 30 -1.70 -3.46 0.89
C VAL A 30 -0.68 -4.46 0.38
N ASN A 31 -1.07 -5.29 -0.59
CA ASN A 31 -0.20 -6.27 -1.24
C ASN A 31 0.04 -5.89 -2.69
N ILE A 32 1.30 -5.60 -3.03
CA ILE A 32 1.77 -5.43 -4.40
C ILE A 32 2.59 -6.64 -4.81
N GLN A 33 2.21 -7.26 -5.92
CA GLN A 33 2.99 -8.29 -6.57
C GLN A 33 3.53 -7.78 -7.90
N ASN A 34 4.82 -7.97 -8.13
CA ASN A 34 5.42 -7.85 -9.44
C ASN A 34 4.99 -9.04 -10.31
N ASN A 35 4.33 -8.73 -11.43
CA ASN A 35 3.94 -9.64 -12.49
C ASN A 35 4.61 -9.18 -13.79
N LYS A 36 5.73 -9.82 -14.17
CA LYS A 36 6.50 -9.53 -15.40
C LYS A 36 6.89 -8.05 -15.56
N GLY A 37 7.33 -7.41 -14.48
CA GLY A 37 7.75 -6.00 -14.47
C GLY A 37 6.62 -5.00 -14.18
N LYS A 38 5.37 -5.46 -13.99
CA LYS A 38 4.21 -4.60 -13.71
C LYS A 38 3.39 -5.14 -12.54
N ALA A 39 2.70 -4.26 -11.82
CA ALA A 39 1.70 -4.68 -10.84
C ALA A 39 0.38 -5.07 -11.54
N LYS A 40 -0.42 -5.93 -10.92
CA LYS A 40 -1.77 -6.23 -11.41
C LYS A 40 -2.68 -5.01 -11.18
N ALA A 41 -3.53 -4.68 -12.14
CA ALA A 41 -4.34 -3.45 -12.11
C ALA A 41 -5.22 -3.32 -10.85
N TYR A 42 -5.80 -4.42 -10.35
CA TYR A 42 -6.59 -4.39 -9.12
C TYR A 42 -5.76 -4.06 -7.88
N GLN A 43 -4.48 -4.48 -7.82
CA GLN A 43 -3.58 -4.15 -6.72
C GLN A 43 -3.25 -2.65 -6.74
N VAL A 44 -3.08 -2.09 -7.94
CA VAL A 44 -2.91 -0.64 -8.10
C VAL A 44 -4.16 0.10 -7.60
N LYS A 45 -5.37 -0.38 -7.95
CA LYS A 45 -6.62 0.21 -7.43
C LYS A 45 -6.71 0.15 -5.90
N GLN A 46 -6.33 -0.98 -5.29
CA GLN A 46 -6.30 -1.13 -3.83
C GLN A 46 -5.31 -0.14 -3.17
N VAL A 47 -4.15 0.08 -3.79
CA VAL A 47 -3.16 1.05 -3.32
C VAL A 47 -3.73 2.47 -3.38
N LEU A 48 -4.39 2.84 -4.48
CA LEU A 48 -5.00 4.16 -4.63
C LEU A 48 -6.09 4.41 -3.57
N MET A 49 -6.98 3.43 -3.34
CA MET A 49 -8.00 3.52 -2.28
C MET A 49 -7.38 3.63 -0.88
N ALA A 50 -6.28 2.91 -0.64
CA ALA A 50 -5.57 2.98 0.64
C ALA A 50 -4.90 4.34 0.85
N ILE A 51 -4.33 4.94 -0.21
CA ILE A 51 -3.76 6.30 -0.16
C ILE A 51 -4.86 7.34 0.05
N GLU A 52 -5.96 7.25 -0.69
CA GLU A 52 -7.11 8.15 -0.51
C GLU A 52 -7.62 8.12 0.94
N ARG A 53 -7.74 6.92 1.54
CA ARG A 53 -8.11 6.78 2.94
C ARG A 53 -7.09 7.38 3.91
N LEU A 54 -5.78 7.23 3.64
CA LEU A 54 -4.75 7.88 4.45
C LEU A 54 -4.93 9.40 4.41
N GLU A 55 -4.98 9.97 3.21
CA GLU A 55 -5.08 11.43 3.00
C GLU A 55 -6.36 12.02 3.60
N VAL A 56 -7.51 11.34 3.47
CA VAL A 56 -8.77 11.76 4.10
C VAL A 56 -8.65 11.75 5.63
N ASN A 57 -8.04 10.72 6.21
CA ASN A 57 -7.86 10.64 7.65
C ASN A 57 -6.86 11.69 8.18
N TYR A 58 -5.74 11.92 7.48
CA TYR A 58 -4.72 12.90 7.87
C TYR A 58 -5.09 14.35 7.53
N GLY A 59 -6.06 14.58 6.64
CA GLY A 59 -6.59 15.90 6.29
C GLY A 59 -7.42 16.56 7.39
N THR A 60 -7.69 15.85 8.49
CA THR A 60 -8.49 16.35 9.63
C THR A 60 -7.63 16.78 10.84
N GLU A 61 -6.31 16.66 10.75
CA GLU A 61 -5.36 17.03 11.82
C GLU A 61 -4.38 18.14 11.39
N LYS A 62 -4.90 19.23 10.82
CA LYS A 62 -4.16 20.50 10.72
C LYS A 62 -4.85 21.62 11.47
#